data_AF-A0A7D7LZV0-F1
#
_entry.id   AF-A0A7D7LZV0-F1
#
_cell.length_a   1.000
_cell.length_b   1.000
_cell.length_c   1.000
_cell.angle_alpha   90.00
_cell.angle_beta   90.00
_cell.angle_gamma   90.00
#
_symmetry.space_group_name_H-M   'P 1'
#
loop_
_entity.id
_entity.type
_entity.pdbx_description
1 polymer ?
#
loop_
_entity_poly.entity_id
_entity_poly.type
_entity_poly.pdbx_seq_one_letter_code
_entity_poly.pdbx_strand_id
1 'polypeptide(L)'
;MLATALLAASIIARLVWDTLTVNGRNFVDLHVYRDGSAGLADGSLYLFTYAGETDFALPFTYPPFAAVVLYPLSLIPFDLVAIGWQLATFGALYGCVLLALRLCGRTTDIHPLAALWTAPAIWCEPVRVTLDYGQINVFLMLGTLLAVNWARSDRGVLAGGALIGLMAGIKLTPAITGLWYLAVRRPLGAVSAAIAFVLTILGCLLLFPDVTRTYYGTLLGDAERIGPVKAVINQSLRGTLSRFVGFDVGTGWIWFAGVLVATVVAVIAWRSVSDALGVLLVVQFLGLLISPISWVHHWVWIIPLGVWLVHGAASVRPGARAVLGMWVVVAGLGIPWVLRVMIEYGPVPPAAVEAIFGAAWPVATFVTLGWLIATRAHRTPTSPALFPDTRPADVVAAAIIDDGRLLLAQRSRPAELAGKWELPGGRVESGESHAEALTREIREELGAEVEAGERVGAQVSLANGLTLHAYRARLLSGTPAALEHLDVRWVSAEELRTFDLADVVPADRDWVPQLCAILDDDARVGEAG
;
A
#
# COMPACT_ATOMS: atom_id res chain seq x y z
N MET A 1 21.40 4.20 1.75
CA MET A 1 21.83 5.27 2.70
C MET A 1 21.17 6.61 2.41
N LEU A 2 21.25 7.16 1.18
CA LEU A 2 20.64 8.46 0.85
C LEU A 2 19.12 8.53 1.12
N ALA A 3 18.34 7.53 0.70
CA ALA A 3 16.89 7.50 0.90
C ALA A 3 16.48 7.61 2.39
N THR A 4 17.16 6.86 3.27
CA THR A 4 16.93 6.90 4.71
C THR A 4 17.32 8.25 5.31
N ALA A 5 18.43 8.84 4.84
CA ALA A 5 18.85 10.18 5.27
C ALA A 5 17.84 11.26 4.86
N LEU A 6 17.27 11.18 3.66
CA LEU A 6 16.22 12.09 3.20
C LEU A 6 14.93 11.97 4.03
N LEU A 7 14.53 10.75 4.38
CA LEU A 7 13.38 10.55 5.27
C LEU A 7 13.65 11.12 6.66
N ALA A 8 14.82 10.83 7.24
CA ALA A 8 15.20 11.38 8.54
C ALA A 8 15.23 12.91 8.53
N ALA A 9 15.82 13.52 7.49
CA ALA A 9 15.83 14.97 7.31
C ALA A 9 14.42 15.54 7.18
N SER A 10 13.52 14.88 6.43
CA SER A 10 12.13 15.30 6.29
C SER A 10 11.37 15.24 7.62
N ILE A 11 11.54 14.18 8.41
CA ILE A 11 10.96 14.05 9.74
C ILE A 11 11.47 15.14 10.67
N ILE A 12 12.79 15.36 10.72
CA ILE A 12 13.40 16.42 11.56
C ILE A 12 12.88 17.80 11.14
N ALA A 13 12.87 18.10 9.84
CA ALA A 13 12.37 19.36 9.32
C ALA A 13 10.89 19.57 9.68
N ARG A 14 10.08 18.49 9.63
CA ARG A 14 8.69 18.54 10.04
C ARG A 14 8.53 18.80 11.53
N LEU A 15 9.30 18.11 12.39
CA LEU A 15 9.27 18.34 13.85
C LEU A 15 9.70 19.76 14.22
N VAL A 16 10.68 20.32 13.51
CA VAL A 16 11.11 21.73 13.67
C VAL A 16 10.01 22.68 13.21
N TRP A 17 9.42 22.46 12.04
CA TRP A 17 8.28 23.25 11.56
C TRP A 17 7.15 23.32 12.57
N ASP A 18 6.84 22.17 13.20
CA ASP A 18 5.79 22.06 14.21
C ASP A 18 6.06 22.92 15.44
N THR A 19 7.34 23.09 15.83
CA THR A 19 7.72 23.98 16.94
C THR A 19 7.72 25.46 16.57
N LEU A 20 7.97 25.80 15.31
CA LEU A 20 8.17 27.18 14.87
C LEU A 20 6.88 27.85 14.39
N THR A 21 5.84 27.08 14.07
CA THR A 21 4.59 27.61 13.52
C THR A 21 3.49 27.70 14.57
N VAL A 22 2.73 28.80 14.51
CA VAL A 22 1.72 29.20 15.51
C VAL A 22 0.59 28.16 15.70
N ASN A 23 0.45 27.19 14.79
CA ASN A 23 -0.51 26.08 14.89
C ASN A 23 0.11 24.71 14.53
N GLY A 24 1.44 24.58 14.54
CA GLY A 24 2.13 23.36 14.10
C GLY A 24 1.89 22.12 14.98
N ARG A 25 1.28 22.32 16.16
CA ARG A 25 0.97 21.31 17.18
C ARG A 25 -0.39 21.52 17.84
N ASN A 26 -1.37 22.02 17.08
CA ASN A 26 -2.67 22.30 17.68
C ASN A 26 -3.42 21.03 18.10
N PHE A 27 -3.13 19.88 17.46
CA PHE A 27 -3.58 18.54 17.83
C PHE A 27 -5.07 18.46 18.17
N VAL A 28 -5.89 19.26 17.47
CA VAL A 28 -7.29 19.52 17.84
C VAL A 28 -8.12 18.25 17.83
N ASP A 29 -7.87 17.35 16.87
CA ASP A 29 -8.57 16.07 16.81
C ASP A 29 -8.05 15.08 17.84
N LEU A 30 -6.76 15.12 18.16
CA LEU A 30 -6.18 14.28 19.21
C LEU A 30 -6.72 14.64 20.60
N HIS A 31 -6.95 15.92 20.86
CA HIS A 31 -7.71 16.37 22.04
C HIS A 31 -9.12 15.79 22.04
N VAL A 32 -9.85 15.85 20.93
CA VAL A 32 -11.19 15.24 20.84
C VAL A 32 -11.14 13.73 21.09
N TYR A 33 -10.19 13.01 20.51
CA TYR A 33 -10.00 11.57 20.71
C TYR A 33 -9.74 11.23 22.17
N ARG A 34 -8.75 11.89 22.78
CA ARG A 34 -8.28 11.59 24.13
C ARG A 34 -9.26 12.11 25.18
N ASP A 35 -9.52 13.41 25.17
CA ASP A 35 -10.24 14.09 26.24
C ASP A 35 -11.73 13.77 26.16
N GLY A 36 -12.28 13.68 24.95
CA GLY A 36 -13.66 13.24 24.75
C GLY A 36 -13.88 11.81 25.23
N SER A 37 -12.93 10.89 24.98
CA SER A 37 -13.07 9.50 25.43
C SER A 37 -13.18 9.34 26.94
N ALA A 38 -12.64 10.27 27.74
CA ALA A 38 -12.74 10.25 29.21
C ALA A 38 -14.21 10.29 29.69
N GLY A 39 -15.09 10.97 28.93
CA GLY A 39 -16.53 11.05 29.20
C GLY A 39 -17.30 9.74 28.94
N LEU A 40 -16.63 8.66 28.52
CA LEU A 40 -17.25 7.35 28.39
C LEU A 40 -17.68 6.78 29.74
N ALA A 41 -16.91 7.04 30.80
CA ALA A 41 -17.13 6.45 32.13
C ALA A 41 -18.31 7.09 32.90
N ASP A 42 -18.58 8.37 32.67
CA ASP A 42 -19.63 9.14 33.35
C ASP A 42 -20.85 9.43 32.46
N GLY A 43 -20.84 8.93 31.21
CA GLY A 43 -21.92 9.12 30.24
C GLY A 43 -21.93 10.47 29.54
N SER A 44 -20.94 11.34 29.80
CA SER A 44 -20.84 12.68 29.20
C SER A 44 -20.19 12.71 27.82
N LEU A 45 -19.82 11.55 27.25
CA LEU A 45 -19.09 11.41 25.97
C LEU A 45 -19.57 12.36 24.87
N TYR A 46 -20.89 12.45 24.65
CA TYR A 46 -21.46 13.27 23.57
C TYR A 46 -21.82 14.71 23.97
N LEU A 47 -21.62 15.06 25.25
CA LEU A 47 -21.67 16.43 25.76
C LEU A 47 -20.31 17.13 25.69
N PHE A 48 -19.21 16.37 25.52
CA PHE A 48 -17.88 16.91 25.35
C PHE A 48 -17.75 17.78 24.10
N THR A 49 -17.09 18.92 24.25
CA THR A 49 -16.64 19.78 23.15
C THR A 49 -15.25 20.34 23.45
N TYR A 50 -14.36 20.27 22.46
CA TYR A 50 -13.07 20.97 22.49
C TYR A 50 -13.21 22.34 21.82
N ALA A 51 -12.87 23.42 22.53
CA ALA A 51 -13.02 24.81 22.05
C ALA A 51 -11.72 25.62 22.16
N GLY A 52 -10.56 24.95 22.20
CA GLY A 52 -9.25 25.60 22.27
C GLY A 52 -8.85 26.26 20.95
N GLU A 53 -7.85 25.72 20.28
CA GLU A 53 -7.26 26.27 19.03
C GLU A 53 -8.11 25.98 17.78
N THR A 54 -9.41 26.28 17.83
CA THR A 54 -10.39 25.93 16.78
C THR A 54 -11.41 27.05 16.52
N ASP A 55 -11.77 27.26 15.25
CA ASP A 55 -12.78 28.26 14.83
C ASP A 55 -14.21 27.93 15.29
N PHE A 56 -14.47 26.67 15.65
CA PHE A 56 -15.74 26.18 16.17
C PHE A 56 -15.49 25.05 17.17
N ALA A 57 -16.35 24.91 18.17
CA ALA A 57 -16.23 23.86 19.17
C ALA A 57 -16.38 22.47 18.52
N LEU A 58 -15.40 21.59 18.70
CA LEU A 58 -15.36 20.25 18.13
C LEU A 58 -15.94 19.23 19.11
N PRO A 59 -17.13 18.66 18.85
CA PRO A 59 -17.69 17.61 19.67
C PRO A 59 -17.04 16.25 19.39
N PHE A 60 -17.23 15.29 20.30
CA PHE A 60 -16.91 13.89 20.02
C PHE A 60 -17.92 13.32 19.00
N THR A 61 -17.51 13.12 17.75
CA THR A 61 -18.39 12.72 16.63
C THR A 61 -18.28 11.23 16.24
N TYR A 62 -17.47 10.46 16.96
CA TYR A 62 -17.15 9.08 16.63
C TYR A 62 -18.10 8.08 17.32
N PRO A 63 -18.22 6.84 16.81
CA PRO A 63 -19.01 5.81 17.47
C PRO A 63 -18.46 5.49 18.87
N PRO A 64 -19.28 4.95 19.79
CA PRO A 64 -18.86 4.69 21.18
C PRO A 64 -17.65 3.76 21.28
N PHE A 65 -17.51 2.82 20.34
CA PHE A 65 -16.37 1.90 20.31
C PHE A 65 -15.04 2.63 20.08
N ALA A 66 -15.05 3.78 19.40
CA ALA A 66 -13.87 4.65 19.31
C ALA A 66 -13.41 5.12 20.70
N ALA A 67 -14.35 5.55 21.54
CA ALA A 67 -14.04 5.97 22.90
C ALA A 67 -13.49 4.81 23.72
N VAL A 68 -14.02 3.58 23.56
CA VAL A 68 -13.48 2.38 24.24
C VAL A 68 -12.01 2.16 23.87
N VAL A 69 -11.68 2.25 22.58
CA VAL A 69 -10.30 2.03 22.08
C VAL A 69 -9.35 3.15 22.51
N LEU A 70 -9.84 4.41 22.55
CA LEU A 70 -9.03 5.59 22.81
C LEU A 70 -8.99 6.00 24.29
N TYR A 71 -9.89 5.48 25.13
CA TYR A 71 -9.97 5.75 26.57
C TYR A 71 -8.64 5.60 27.30
N PRO A 72 -7.80 4.56 27.04
CA PRO A 72 -6.50 4.43 27.71
C PRO A 72 -5.57 5.62 27.49
N LEU A 73 -5.70 6.36 26.38
CA LEU A 73 -4.91 7.56 26.12
C LEU A 73 -5.26 8.71 27.07
N SER A 74 -6.49 8.75 27.58
CA SER A 74 -6.93 9.77 28.54
C SER A 74 -6.18 9.69 29.88
N LEU A 75 -5.62 8.50 30.19
CA LEU A 75 -4.86 8.24 31.41
C LEU A 75 -3.39 8.70 31.33
N ILE A 76 -2.91 9.05 30.14
CA ILE A 76 -1.53 9.44 29.89
C ILE A 76 -1.46 10.97 29.73
N PRO A 77 -0.43 11.66 30.27
CA PRO A 77 -0.22 13.08 30.03
C PRO A 77 -0.23 13.44 28.54
N PHE A 78 -0.90 14.54 28.17
CA PHE A 78 -1.15 14.87 26.78
C PHE A 78 0.13 14.99 25.95
N ASP A 79 1.18 15.64 26.46
CA ASP A 79 2.44 15.82 25.72
C ASP A 79 3.08 14.48 25.30
N LEU A 80 3.00 13.46 26.18
CA LEU A 80 3.50 12.13 25.87
C LEU A 80 2.63 11.45 24.81
N VAL A 81 1.31 11.63 24.87
CA VAL A 81 0.38 11.14 23.84
C VAL A 81 0.68 11.84 22.51
N ALA A 82 0.85 13.15 22.50
CA ALA A 82 1.12 13.94 21.30
C ALA A 82 2.42 13.51 20.61
N ILE A 83 3.52 13.39 21.36
CA ILE A 83 4.81 12.92 20.83
C ILE A 83 4.68 11.48 20.31
N GLY A 84 4.10 10.59 21.11
CA GLY A 84 3.92 9.19 20.73
C GLY A 84 3.04 9.02 19.48
N TRP A 85 1.95 9.78 19.40
CA TRP A 85 1.01 9.77 18.28
C TRP A 85 1.66 10.28 16.99
N GLN A 86 2.48 11.32 17.09
CA GLN A 86 3.21 11.85 15.95
C GLN A 86 4.25 10.85 15.41
N LEU A 87 5.05 10.24 16.29
CA LEU A 87 6.01 9.19 15.92
C LEU A 87 5.30 7.97 15.32
N ALA A 88 4.18 7.56 15.92
CA ALA A 88 3.36 6.47 15.42
C ALA A 88 2.76 6.81 14.04
N THR A 89 2.39 8.06 13.78
CA THR A 89 1.87 8.51 12.48
C THR A 89 2.94 8.41 11.39
N PHE A 90 4.19 8.82 11.68
CA PHE A 90 5.31 8.63 10.74
C PHE A 90 5.56 7.15 10.43
N GLY A 91 5.60 6.31 11.47
CA GLY A 91 5.76 4.86 11.31
C GLY A 91 4.62 4.23 10.52
N ALA A 92 3.38 4.65 10.78
CA ALA A 92 2.20 4.16 10.08
C ALA A 92 2.16 4.59 8.62
N LEU A 93 2.56 5.84 8.31
CA LEU A 93 2.68 6.32 6.93
C LEU A 93 3.74 5.50 6.16
N TYR A 94 4.90 5.27 6.76
CA TYR A 94 5.93 4.41 6.19
C TYR A 94 5.43 2.99 5.95
N GLY A 95 4.69 2.42 6.90
CA GLY A 95 4.02 1.13 6.77
C GLY A 95 2.99 1.09 5.63
N CYS A 96 2.20 2.16 5.45
CA CYS A 96 1.25 2.26 4.35
C CYS A 96 1.97 2.22 2.99
N VAL A 97 3.06 2.97 2.85
CA VAL A 97 3.86 3.00 1.63
C VAL A 97 4.49 1.63 1.36
N LEU A 98 5.07 0.98 2.38
CA LEU A 98 5.60 -0.38 2.26
C LEU A 98 4.54 -1.37 1.77
N LEU A 99 3.35 -1.35 2.37
CA LEU A 99 2.27 -2.26 1.97
C LEU A 99 1.75 -1.94 0.57
N ALA A 100 1.64 -0.66 0.20
CA ALA A 100 1.27 -0.27 -1.16
C ALA A 100 2.29 -0.78 -2.19
N LEU A 101 3.60 -0.67 -1.91
CA LEU A 101 4.66 -1.22 -2.74
C LEU A 101 4.57 -2.76 -2.84
N ARG A 102 4.33 -3.46 -1.72
CA ARG A 102 4.12 -4.93 -1.72
C ARG A 102 2.89 -5.36 -2.51
N LEU A 103 1.81 -4.56 -2.45
CA LEU A 103 0.60 -4.80 -3.23
C LEU A 103 0.81 -4.53 -4.72
N CYS A 104 1.79 -3.70 -5.07
CA CYS A 104 2.28 -3.53 -6.44
C CYS A 104 3.26 -4.63 -6.87
N GLY A 105 3.59 -5.60 -6.01
CA GLY A 105 4.52 -6.69 -6.33
C GLY A 105 6.00 -6.35 -6.12
N ARG A 106 6.33 -5.18 -5.55
CA ARG A 106 7.71 -4.83 -5.24
C ARG A 106 8.18 -5.60 -4.00
N THR A 107 9.26 -6.36 -4.15
CA THR A 107 9.93 -7.10 -3.07
C THR A 107 11.36 -6.62 -2.84
N THR A 108 12.04 -6.16 -3.90
CA THR A 108 13.41 -5.62 -3.87
C THR A 108 13.41 -4.12 -3.62
N ASP A 109 14.47 -3.63 -2.95
CA ASP A 109 14.69 -2.20 -2.64
C ASP A 109 13.51 -1.48 -1.96
N ILE A 110 12.62 -2.26 -1.33
CA ILE A 110 11.34 -1.76 -0.86
C ILE A 110 11.50 -0.73 0.26
N HIS A 111 12.51 -0.88 1.11
CA HIS A 111 12.79 0.03 2.20
C HIS A 111 13.35 1.39 1.72
N PRO A 112 14.36 1.43 0.83
CA PRO A 112 14.76 2.66 0.15
C PRO A 112 13.60 3.36 -0.58
N LEU A 113 12.80 2.62 -1.35
CA LEU A 113 11.66 3.21 -2.07
C LEU A 113 10.59 3.74 -1.10
N ALA A 114 10.30 3.00 -0.03
CA ALA A 114 9.36 3.46 0.98
C ALA A 114 9.85 4.74 1.66
N ALA A 115 11.15 4.86 1.93
CA ALA A 115 11.71 6.09 2.48
C ALA A 115 11.58 7.26 1.50
N LEU A 116 11.86 7.05 0.21
CA LEU A 116 11.74 8.07 -0.85
C LEU A 116 10.31 8.55 -1.06
N TRP A 117 9.30 7.68 -0.88
CA TRP A 117 7.90 8.06 -0.96
C TRP A 117 7.39 8.73 0.32
N THR A 118 7.81 8.23 1.48
CA THR A 118 7.36 8.75 2.78
C THR A 118 7.89 10.16 3.01
N ALA A 119 9.13 10.44 2.62
CA ALA A 119 9.77 11.73 2.84
C ALA A 119 8.98 12.94 2.27
N PRO A 120 8.59 12.97 0.98
CA PRO A 120 7.73 14.03 0.44
C PRO A 120 6.26 13.88 0.87
N ALA A 121 5.77 12.66 1.13
CA ALA A 121 4.39 12.44 1.57
C ALA A 121 4.06 13.17 2.88
N ILE A 122 5.03 13.33 3.80
CA ILE A 122 4.88 14.11 5.05
C ILE A 122 4.37 15.54 4.79
N TRP A 123 4.72 16.11 3.63
CA TRP A 123 4.41 17.50 3.29
C TRP A 123 3.17 17.67 2.42
N CYS A 124 2.61 16.59 1.87
CA CYS A 124 1.37 16.68 1.12
C CYS A 124 0.21 17.06 2.05
N GLU A 125 -0.74 17.85 1.54
CA GLU A 125 -1.79 18.47 2.36
C GLU A 125 -2.54 17.48 3.30
N PRO A 126 -3.03 16.31 2.86
CA PRO A 126 -3.75 15.40 3.75
C PRO A 126 -2.92 14.88 4.91
N VAL A 127 -1.64 14.57 4.65
CA VAL A 127 -0.73 14.01 5.64
C VAL A 127 -0.23 15.11 6.57
N ARG A 128 0.11 16.29 6.03
CA ARG A 128 0.48 17.45 6.82
C ARG A 128 -0.64 17.83 7.79
N VAL A 129 -1.88 17.95 7.30
CA VAL A 129 -3.04 18.25 8.15
C VAL A 129 -3.32 17.10 9.13
N THR A 130 -3.03 15.85 8.75
CA THR A 130 -3.12 14.72 9.68
C THR A 130 -2.15 14.88 10.85
N LEU A 131 -0.92 15.30 10.58
CA LEU A 131 0.09 15.56 11.60
C LEU A 131 -0.24 16.78 12.44
N ASP A 132 -0.67 17.88 11.82
CA ASP A 132 -1.09 19.12 12.49
C ASP A 132 -2.19 18.82 13.54
N TYR A 133 -3.23 18.08 13.13
CA TYR A 133 -4.42 17.85 13.98
C TYR A 133 -4.35 16.58 14.83
N GLY A 134 -3.38 15.69 14.58
CA GLY A 134 -3.29 14.39 15.23
C GLY A 134 -4.40 13.42 14.79
N GLN A 135 -4.73 13.42 13.50
CA GLN A 135 -5.81 12.59 12.94
C GLN A 135 -5.50 11.09 12.91
N ILE A 136 -6.54 10.27 13.01
CA ILE A 136 -6.41 8.80 13.02
C ILE A 136 -6.31 8.17 11.62
N ASN A 137 -6.56 8.94 10.54
CA ASN A 137 -6.82 8.37 9.21
C ASN A 137 -5.67 7.57 8.61
N VAL A 138 -4.41 7.92 8.91
CA VAL A 138 -3.24 7.14 8.46
C VAL A 138 -3.21 5.75 9.10
N PHE A 139 -3.63 5.62 10.37
CA PHE A 139 -3.75 4.31 11.02
C PHE A 139 -4.87 3.47 10.41
N LEU A 140 -6.00 4.09 10.06
CA LEU A 140 -7.11 3.43 9.37
C LEU A 140 -6.72 2.98 7.95
N MET A 141 -5.95 3.81 7.24
CA MET A 141 -5.37 3.45 5.94
C MET A 141 -4.40 2.27 6.08
N LEU A 142 -3.53 2.29 7.09
CA LEU A 142 -2.60 1.20 7.38
C LEU A 142 -3.35 -0.11 7.64
N GLY A 143 -4.33 -0.09 8.54
CA GLY A 143 -5.14 -1.26 8.86
C GLY A 143 -5.92 -1.77 7.65
N THR A 144 -6.39 -0.87 6.77
CA THR A 144 -7.10 -1.25 5.54
C THR A 144 -6.16 -1.92 4.53
N LEU A 145 -4.95 -1.38 4.35
CA LEU A 145 -3.93 -2.00 3.50
C LEU A 145 -3.47 -3.36 4.05
N LEU A 146 -3.36 -3.49 5.38
CA LEU A 146 -3.09 -4.78 6.05
C LEU A 146 -4.21 -5.79 5.80
N ALA A 147 -5.48 -5.40 5.99
CA ALA A 147 -6.64 -6.26 5.75
C ALA A 147 -6.69 -6.78 4.31
N VAL A 148 -6.44 -5.89 3.34
CA VAL A 148 -6.37 -6.24 1.91
C VAL A 148 -5.18 -7.15 1.62
N ASN A 149 -4.02 -6.91 2.25
CA ASN A 149 -2.85 -7.77 2.10
C ASN A 149 -3.06 -9.17 2.69
N TRP A 150 -3.74 -9.30 3.85
CA TRP A 150 -4.10 -10.61 4.43
C TRP A 150 -5.09 -11.37 3.57
N ALA A 151 -5.98 -10.66 2.88
CA ALA A 151 -6.98 -11.23 1.99
C ALA A 151 -6.39 -11.96 0.75
N ARG A 152 -5.06 -12.14 0.66
CA ARG A 152 -4.38 -13.07 -0.26
C ARG A 152 -4.73 -14.54 0.01
N SER A 153 -4.94 -14.91 1.28
CA SER A 153 -5.29 -16.28 1.70
C SER A 153 -6.74 -16.38 2.17
N ASP A 154 -7.35 -17.57 2.11
CA ASP A 154 -8.76 -17.76 2.54
C ASP A 154 -8.97 -17.44 4.03
N ARG A 155 -8.04 -17.88 4.90
CA ARG A 155 -8.08 -17.51 6.33
C ARG A 155 -7.89 -16.00 6.54
N GLY A 156 -6.99 -15.39 5.77
CA GLY A 156 -6.72 -13.96 5.85
C GLY A 156 -7.85 -13.08 5.31
N VAL A 157 -8.76 -13.59 4.46
CA VAL A 157 -9.97 -12.88 4.04
C VAL A 157 -10.89 -12.59 5.24
N LEU A 158 -11.10 -13.58 6.10
CA LEU A 158 -11.92 -13.41 7.30
C LEU A 158 -11.23 -12.48 8.31
N ALA A 159 -9.94 -12.70 8.58
CA ALA A 159 -9.19 -11.83 9.49
C ALA A 159 -9.14 -10.36 9.00
N GLY A 160 -8.92 -10.16 7.70
CA GLY A 160 -8.96 -8.82 7.10
C GLY A 160 -10.34 -8.19 7.17
N GLY A 161 -11.40 -8.96 6.88
CA GLY A 161 -12.78 -8.51 7.04
C GLY A 161 -13.06 -8.05 8.47
N ALA A 162 -12.75 -8.88 9.46
CA ALA A 162 -12.91 -8.53 10.87
C ALA A 162 -12.16 -7.24 11.25
N LEU A 163 -10.92 -7.06 10.78
CA LEU A 163 -10.16 -5.83 10.99
C LEU A 163 -10.87 -4.59 10.40
N ILE A 164 -11.42 -4.69 9.18
CA ILE A 164 -12.23 -3.61 8.59
C ILE A 164 -13.45 -3.29 9.48
N GLY A 165 -14.14 -4.30 9.98
CA GLY A 165 -15.32 -4.11 10.84
C GLY A 165 -14.99 -3.45 12.18
N LEU A 166 -13.89 -3.86 12.82
CA LEU A 166 -13.41 -3.23 14.06
C LEU A 166 -13.03 -1.76 13.83
N MET A 167 -12.33 -1.46 12.74
CA MET A 167 -11.99 -0.08 12.38
C MET A 167 -13.22 0.76 12.04
N ALA A 168 -14.23 0.17 11.37
CA ALA A 168 -15.52 0.82 11.15
C ALA A 168 -16.22 1.21 12.46
N GLY A 169 -16.03 0.41 13.51
CA GLY A 169 -16.48 0.72 14.87
C GLY A 169 -15.75 1.92 15.49
N ILE A 170 -14.51 2.20 15.09
CA ILE A 170 -13.75 3.38 15.55
C ILE A 170 -14.14 4.63 14.74
N LYS A 171 -14.26 4.49 13.42
CA LYS A 171 -14.68 5.56 12.51
C LYS A 171 -15.38 4.89 11.33
N LEU A 172 -16.54 5.37 10.90
CA LEU A 172 -17.34 4.65 9.89
C LEU A 172 -16.67 4.53 8.50
N THR A 173 -15.66 5.34 8.20
CA THR A 173 -15.06 5.43 6.86
C THR A 173 -14.50 4.12 6.29
N PRO A 174 -13.84 3.22 7.05
CA PRO A 174 -13.31 1.97 6.51
C PRO A 174 -14.40 0.99 6.06
N ALA A 175 -15.66 1.16 6.50
CA ALA A 175 -16.77 0.27 6.13
C ALA A 175 -16.96 0.16 4.61
N ILE A 176 -16.64 1.21 3.84
CA ILE A 176 -16.71 1.20 2.37
C ILE A 176 -15.83 0.09 1.75
N THR A 177 -14.78 -0.35 2.46
CA THR A 177 -13.91 -1.46 2.04
C THR A 177 -14.66 -2.80 1.93
N GLY A 178 -15.85 -2.94 2.55
CA GLY A 178 -16.72 -4.08 2.27
C GLY A 178 -17.03 -4.23 0.77
N LEU A 179 -17.17 -3.11 0.04
CA LEU A 179 -17.37 -3.12 -1.41
C LEU A 179 -16.14 -3.65 -2.17
N TRP A 180 -14.94 -3.45 -1.63
CA TRP A 180 -13.72 -4.01 -2.21
C TRP A 180 -13.77 -5.55 -2.19
N TYR A 181 -14.14 -6.16 -1.05
CA TYR A 181 -14.31 -7.61 -0.94
C TYR A 181 -15.34 -8.16 -1.94
N LEU A 182 -16.44 -7.43 -2.15
CA LEU A 182 -17.44 -7.79 -3.17
C LEU A 182 -16.87 -7.66 -4.59
N ALA A 183 -16.18 -6.56 -4.89
CA ALA A 183 -15.59 -6.29 -6.20
C ALA A 183 -14.54 -7.34 -6.59
N VAL A 184 -13.74 -7.79 -5.62
CA VAL A 184 -12.73 -8.84 -5.83
C VAL A 184 -13.26 -10.27 -5.68
N ARG A 185 -14.60 -10.43 -5.59
CA ARG A 185 -15.31 -11.71 -5.48
C ARG A 185 -14.91 -12.56 -4.27
N ARG A 186 -14.64 -11.91 -3.14
CA ARG A 186 -14.38 -12.54 -1.84
C ARG A 186 -15.41 -12.10 -0.79
N PRO A 187 -16.70 -12.43 -0.96
CA PRO A 187 -17.80 -11.87 -0.16
C PRO A 187 -17.72 -12.22 1.33
N LEU A 188 -17.07 -13.33 1.69
CA LEU A 188 -16.88 -13.71 3.09
C LEU A 188 -16.11 -12.66 3.90
N GLY A 189 -15.21 -11.89 3.27
CA GLY A 189 -14.55 -10.77 3.93
C GLY A 189 -15.50 -9.62 4.26
N ALA A 190 -16.44 -9.32 3.35
CA ALA A 190 -17.49 -8.32 3.61
C ALA A 190 -18.44 -8.77 4.73
N VAL A 191 -18.82 -10.05 4.75
CA VAL A 191 -19.64 -10.63 5.83
C VAL A 191 -18.89 -10.56 7.16
N SER A 192 -17.61 -10.93 7.18
CA SER A 192 -16.79 -10.86 8.39
C SER A 192 -16.64 -9.42 8.90
N ALA A 193 -16.49 -8.44 8.00
CA ALA A 193 -16.48 -7.02 8.37
C ALA A 193 -17.81 -6.58 8.99
N ALA A 194 -18.95 -6.97 8.39
CA ALA A 194 -20.26 -6.66 8.93
C ALA A 194 -20.47 -7.27 10.33
N ILE A 195 -20.08 -8.55 10.52
CA ILE A 195 -20.16 -9.23 11.82
C ILE A 195 -19.30 -8.50 12.85
N ALA A 196 -18.03 -8.23 12.56
CA ALA A 196 -17.14 -7.56 13.50
C ALA A 196 -17.63 -6.15 13.86
N PHE A 197 -18.13 -5.39 12.87
CA PHE A 197 -18.74 -4.09 13.12
C PHE A 197 -19.96 -4.20 14.05
N VAL A 198 -20.89 -5.12 13.78
CA VAL A 198 -22.05 -5.37 14.66
C VAL A 198 -21.62 -5.77 16.06
N LEU A 199 -20.57 -6.58 16.21
CA LEU A 199 -20.04 -6.95 17.53
C LEU A 199 -19.48 -5.73 18.30
N THR A 200 -18.90 -4.73 17.62
CA THR A 200 -18.52 -3.47 18.29
C THR A 200 -19.74 -2.75 18.86
N ILE A 201 -20.85 -2.73 18.11
CA ILE A 201 -22.12 -2.10 18.53
C ILE A 201 -22.73 -2.87 19.71
N LEU A 202 -22.83 -4.18 19.60
CA LEU A 202 -23.43 -5.03 20.65
C LEU A 202 -22.60 -4.98 21.95
N GLY A 203 -21.27 -5.00 21.84
CA GLY A 203 -20.38 -4.83 22.99
C GLY A 203 -20.57 -3.47 23.67
N CYS A 204 -20.65 -2.38 22.90
CA CYS A 204 -20.94 -1.06 23.46
C CYS A 204 -22.36 -0.94 24.01
N LEU A 205 -23.37 -1.59 23.40
CA LEU A 205 -24.73 -1.58 23.92
C LEU A 205 -24.84 -2.32 25.26
N LEU A 206 -24.04 -3.38 25.45
CA LEU A 206 -23.97 -4.13 26.70
C LEU A 206 -23.30 -3.33 27.82
N LEU A 207 -22.21 -2.63 27.50
CA LEU A 207 -21.37 -1.94 28.49
C LEU A 207 -21.79 -0.48 28.73
N PHE A 208 -22.26 0.21 27.69
CA PHE A 208 -22.58 1.64 27.66
C PHE A 208 -23.90 1.90 26.90
N PRO A 209 -25.03 1.37 27.40
CA PRO A 209 -26.30 1.35 26.65
C PRO A 209 -26.80 2.74 26.25
N ASP A 210 -26.74 3.72 27.15
CA ASP A 210 -27.32 5.06 26.91
C ASP A 210 -26.48 5.87 25.92
N VAL A 211 -25.16 5.83 26.08
CA VAL A 211 -24.20 6.41 25.12
C VAL A 211 -24.42 5.79 23.74
N THR A 212 -24.53 4.47 23.67
CA THR A 212 -24.70 3.74 22.40
C THR A 212 -26.03 4.06 21.71
N ARG A 213 -27.14 4.09 22.45
CA ARG A 213 -28.45 4.48 21.92
C ARG A 213 -28.47 5.93 21.45
N THR A 214 -27.82 6.83 22.18
CA THR A 214 -27.73 8.25 21.79
C THR A 214 -27.03 8.40 20.45
N TYR A 215 -25.89 7.71 20.25
CA TYR A 215 -25.16 7.76 18.99
C TYR A 215 -25.97 7.20 17.82
N TYR A 216 -26.38 5.94 17.90
CA TYR A 216 -27.03 5.25 16.78
C TYR A 216 -28.49 5.65 16.56
N GLY A 217 -29.15 6.22 17.57
CA GLY A 217 -30.54 6.68 17.49
C GLY A 217 -30.69 8.13 17.06
N THR A 218 -29.84 9.03 17.59
CA THR A 218 -30.04 10.49 17.42
C THR A 218 -28.92 11.14 16.63
N LEU A 219 -27.66 10.77 16.88
CA LEU A 219 -26.50 11.51 16.36
C LEU A 219 -26.02 11.00 15.00
N LEU A 220 -26.28 9.74 14.66
CA LEU A 220 -25.86 9.14 13.41
C LEU A 220 -26.59 9.81 12.24
N GLY A 221 -25.83 10.50 11.37
CA GLY A 221 -26.37 11.19 10.20
C GLY A 221 -26.59 12.69 10.37
N ASP A 222 -26.42 13.22 11.59
CA ASP A 222 -26.41 14.66 11.84
C ASP A 222 -25.06 15.27 11.40
N ALA A 223 -25.04 15.78 10.17
CA ALA A 223 -23.85 16.38 9.58
C ALA A 223 -23.55 17.78 10.12
N GLU A 224 -24.53 18.50 10.67
CA GLU A 224 -24.34 19.86 11.20
C GLU A 224 -23.42 19.84 12.42
N ARG A 225 -23.49 18.76 13.21
CA ARG A 225 -22.63 18.53 14.37
C ARG A 225 -21.15 18.30 14.03
N ILE A 226 -20.83 17.90 12.80
CA ILE A 226 -19.45 17.56 12.40
C ILE A 226 -18.68 18.81 11.96
N GLY A 227 -19.35 19.79 11.36
CA GLY A 227 -18.73 21.05 10.94
C GLY A 227 -19.37 21.65 9.68
N PRO A 228 -18.85 22.80 9.23
CA PRO A 228 -19.45 23.57 8.13
C PRO A 228 -19.34 22.83 6.78
N VAL A 229 -20.48 22.38 6.24
CA VAL A 229 -20.54 21.58 5.00
C VAL A 229 -19.92 22.31 3.80
N LYS A 230 -20.09 23.63 3.71
CA LYS A 230 -19.57 24.43 2.59
C LYS A 230 -18.07 24.69 2.64
N ALA A 231 -17.41 24.48 3.78
CA ALA A 231 -16.00 24.85 3.95
C ALA A 231 -15.12 24.28 2.85
N VAL A 232 -14.17 25.08 2.35
CA VAL A 232 -13.28 24.69 1.24
C VAL A 232 -12.45 23.45 1.54
N ILE A 233 -12.20 23.15 2.81
CA ILE A 233 -11.51 21.93 3.24
C ILE A 233 -12.41 20.68 3.18
N ASN A 234 -13.74 20.83 3.06
CA ASN A 234 -14.66 19.72 2.80
C ASN A 234 -14.69 19.40 1.30
N GLN A 235 -13.98 18.34 0.95
CA GLN A 235 -13.82 17.81 -0.40
C GLN A 235 -14.80 16.66 -0.70
N SER A 236 -15.92 16.54 0.01
CA SER A 236 -17.01 15.64 -0.39
C SER A 236 -17.80 16.19 -1.58
N LEU A 237 -18.61 15.33 -2.21
CA LEU A 237 -19.51 15.76 -3.27
C LEU A 237 -20.61 16.69 -2.72
N ARG A 238 -21.12 16.44 -1.51
CA ARG A 238 -22.07 17.34 -0.83
C ARG A 238 -21.46 18.74 -0.68
N GLY A 239 -20.27 18.84 -0.09
CA GLY A 239 -19.58 20.13 0.09
C GLY A 239 -19.36 20.85 -1.23
N THR A 240 -18.93 20.11 -2.26
CA THR A 240 -18.70 20.66 -3.61
C THR A 240 -19.97 21.23 -4.22
N LEU A 241 -21.04 20.45 -4.26
CA LEU A 241 -22.32 20.89 -4.80
C LEU A 241 -22.87 22.08 -4.01
N SER A 242 -22.77 22.06 -2.68
CA SER A 242 -23.20 23.16 -1.81
C SER A 242 -22.44 24.47 -2.05
N ARG A 243 -21.15 24.42 -2.44
CA ARG A 243 -20.39 25.61 -2.84
C ARG A 243 -20.89 26.16 -4.18
N PHE A 244 -21.20 25.30 -5.15
CA PHE A 244 -21.70 25.74 -6.46
C PHE A 244 -23.12 26.33 -6.39
N VAL A 245 -24.02 25.76 -5.59
CA VAL A 245 -25.41 26.26 -5.49
C VAL A 245 -25.58 27.37 -4.45
N GLY A 246 -24.60 27.57 -3.57
CA GLY A 246 -24.60 28.63 -2.56
C GLY A 246 -25.28 28.30 -1.22
N PHE A 247 -25.93 27.14 -1.09
CA PHE A 247 -26.57 26.64 0.13
C PHE A 247 -26.26 25.16 0.35
N ASP A 248 -26.51 24.62 1.54
CA ASP A 248 -26.30 23.18 1.79
C ASP A 248 -27.34 22.33 1.05
N VAL A 249 -26.90 21.50 0.10
CA VAL A 249 -27.77 20.61 -0.67
C VAL A 249 -28.37 19.47 0.17
N GLY A 250 -27.87 19.26 1.40
CA GLY A 250 -28.32 18.20 2.29
C GLY A 250 -28.14 16.80 1.68
N THR A 251 -29.06 15.90 2.02
CA THR A 251 -29.20 14.56 1.42
C THR A 251 -30.38 14.52 0.43
N GLY A 252 -30.70 15.65 -0.20
CA GLY A 252 -31.79 15.76 -1.19
C GLY A 252 -31.45 15.17 -2.56
N TRP A 253 -32.33 15.38 -3.54
CA TRP A 253 -32.20 14.79 -4.88
C TRP A 253 -30.90 15.20 -5.62
N ILE A 254 -30.41 16.42 -5.40
CA ILE A 254 -29.15 16.92 -5.99
C ILE A 254 -27.97 16.06 -5.52
N TRP A 255 -27.90 15.80 -4.21
CA TRP A 255 -26.87 14.95 -3.63
C TRP A 255 -27.01 13.50 -4.12
N PHE A 256 -28.23 12.93 -4.12
CA PHE A 256 -28.47 11.58 -4.63
C PHE A 256 -28.08 11.40 -6.10
N ALA A 257 -28.39 12.36 -6.96
CA ALA A 257 -27.98 12.33 -8.37
C ALA A 257 -26.45 12.32 -8.49
N GLY A 258 -25.76 13.14 -7.70
CA GLY A 258 -24.31 13.15 -7.61
C GLY A 258 -23.73 11.80 -7.14
N VAL A 259 -24.29 11.22 -6.08
CA VAL A 259 -23.89 9.90 -5.55
C VAL A 259 -24.09 8.81 -6.59
N LEU A 260 -25.21 8.83 -7.32
CA LEU A 260 -25.48 7.88 -8.40
C LEU A 260 -24.43 7.99 -9.51
N VAL A 261 -24.12 9.20 -9.98
CA VAL A 261 -23.07 9.43 -10.99
C VAL A 261 -21.72 8.94 -10.49
N ALA A 262 -21.31 9.32 -9.28
CA ALA A 262 -20.05 8.88 -8.69
C ALA A 262 -19.97 7.35 -8.58
N THR A 263 -21.07 6.71 -8.15
CA THR A 263 -21.17 5.26 -8.02
C THR A 263 -21.06 4.57 -9.38
N VAL A 264 -21.81 5.03 -10.39
CA VAL A 264 -21.75 4.45 -11.75
C VAL A 264 -20.35 4.58 -12.32
N VAL A 265 -19.73 5.77 -12.23
CA VAL A 265 -18.37 6.00 -12.72
C VAL A 265 -17.37 5.10 -11.99
N ALA A 266 -17.44 5.00 -10.66
CA ALA A 266 -16.57 4.12 -9.88
C ALA A 266 -16.77 2.64 -10.25
N VAL A 267 -18.02 2.21 -10.47
CA VAL A 267 -18.36 0.83 -10.86
C VAL A 267 -17.87 0.48 -12.28
N ILE A 268 -17.74 1.46 -13.17
CA ILE A 268 -17.13 1.25 -14.48
C ILE A 268 -15.60 1.26 -14.32
N ALA A 269 -15.05 2.23 -13.57
CA ALA A 269 -13.61 2.37 -13.36
C ALA A 269 -12.97 1.13 -12.69
N TRP A 270 -13.55 0.60 -11.61
CA TRP A 270 -12.99 -0.58 -10.93
C TRP A 270 -13.01 -1.85 -11.80
N ARG A 271 -13.81 -1.90 -12.88
CA ARG A 271 -13.88 -3.00 -13.86
C ARG A 271 -12.81 -2.86 -14.93
N SER A 272 -12.25 -1.66 -15.07
CA SER A 272 -11.09 -1.35 -15.92
C SER A 272 -9.75 -1.55 -15.23
N VAL A 273 -9.78 -1.88 -13.93
CA VAL A 273 -8.61 -2.23 -13.11
C VAL A 273 -8.47 -3.75 -13.00
N SER A 274 -7.24 -4.22 -12.88
CA SER A 274 -6.86 -5.64 -12.83
C SER A 274 -6.24 -6.09 -11.52
N ASP A 275 -5.79 -5.17 -10.66
CA ASP A 275 -5.08 -5.47 -9.41
C ASP A 275 -5.84 -4.99 -8.15
N ALA A 276 -5.56 -5.64 -7.03
CA ALA A 276 -6.19 -5.39 -5.73
C ALA A 276 -6.09 -3.93 -5.25
N LEU A 277 -4.92 -3.31 -5.40
CA LEU A 277 -4.68 -1.95 -4.91
C LEU A 277 -5.46 -0.92 -5.71
N GLY A 278 -5.48 -1.04 -7.04
CA GLY A 278 -6.26 -0.14 -7.87
C GLY A 278 -7.78 -0.24 -7.59
N VAL A 279 -8.32 -1.45 -7.40
CA VAL A 279 -9.73 -1.61 -6.99
C VAL A 279 -9.98 -0.97 -5.63
N LEU A 280 -9.06 -1.11 -4.68
CA LEU A 280 -9.16 -0.48 -3.36
C LEU A 280 -9.21 1.04 -3.50
N LEU A 281 -8.31 1.65 -4.27
CA LEU A 281 -8.25 3.09 -4.47
C LEU A 281 -9.56 3.65 -5.05
N VAL A 282 -10.16 2.96 -6.03
CA VAL A 282 -11.47 3.35 -6.58
C VAL A 282 -12.57 3.30 -5.52
N VAL A 283 -12.58 2.24 -4.70
CA VAL A 283 -13.56 2.10 -3.59
C VAL A 283 -13.40 3.19 -2.54
N GLN A 284 -12.16 3.52 -2.15
CA GLN A 284 -11.90 4.56 -1.16
C GLN A 284 -12.26 5.96 -1.70
N PHE A 285 -11.93 6.24 -2.96
CA PHE A 285 -12.33 7.49 -3.61
C PHE A 285 -13.84 7.62 -3.75
N LEU A 286 -14.56 6.54 -4.07
CA LEU A 286 -16.02 6.54 -4.02
C LEU A 286 -16.50 6.91 -2.60
N GLY A 287 -15.97 6.27 -1.56
CA GLY A 287 -16.30 6.57 -0.16
C GLY A 287 -16.08 8.04 0.20
N LEU A 288 -14.97 8.64 -0.23
CA LEU A 288 -14.66 10.05 0.01
C LEU A 288 -15.60 11.00 -0.73
N LEU A 289 -16.01 10.66 -1.96
CA LEU A 289 -16.96 11.46 -2.72
C LEU A 289 -18.35 11.43 -2.08
N ILE A 290 -18.84 10.25 -1.69
CA ILE A 290 -20.23 10.07 -1.22
C ILE A 290 -20.42 10.32 0.27
N SER A 291 -19.34 10.41 1.05
CA SER A 291 -19.43 10.79 2.47
C SER A 291 -20.12 12.15 2.62
N PRO A 292 -20.97 12.37 3.64
CA PRO A 292 -21.56 13.68 3.92
C PRO A 292 -20.51 14.79 4.06
N ILE A 293 -19.37 14.45 4.67
CA ILE A 293 -18.21 15.33 4.84
C ILE A 293 -16.93 14.52 4.60
N SER A 294 -16.04 15.07 3.78
CA SER A 294 -14.71 14.52 3.54
C SER A 294 -13.68 15.63 3.63
N TRP A 295 -13.18 15.88 4.83
CA TRP A 295 -12.08 16.82 5.05
C TRP A 295 -10.83 16.41 4.27
N VAL A 296 -9.97 17.38 3.91
CA VAL A 296 -8.72 17.14 3.18
C VAL A 296 -7.85 16.03 3.80
N HIS A 297 -7.79 15.94 5.13
CA HIS A 297 -7.03 14.89 5.83
C HIS A 297 -7.64 13.47 5.73
N HIS A 298 -8.86 13.31 5.20
CA HIS A 298 -9.41 11.99 4.86
C HIS A 298 -8.80 11.44 3.56
N TRP A 299 -8.20 12.29 2.72
CA TRP A 299 -7.71 11.95 1.39
C TRP A 299 -6.29 11.39 1.36
N VAL A 300 -5.78 10.85 2.48
CA VAL A 300 -4.44 10.22 2.59
C VAL A 300 -4.19 9.11 1.56
N TRP A 301 -5.25 8.57 0.96
CA TRP A 301 -5.24 7.62 -0.15
C TRP A 301 -4.53 8.09 -1.42
N ILE A 302 -4.24 9.39 -1.58
CA ILE A 302 -3.39 9.88 -2.66
C ILE A 302 -1.96 9.32 -2.59
N ILE A 303 -1.48 8.94 -1.41
CA ILE A 303 -0.16 8.35 -1.23
C ILE A 303 -0.07 6.96 -1.88
N PRO A 304 -0.93 5.98 -1.53
CA PRO A 304 -0.96 4.71 -2.24
C PRO A 304 -1.37 4.86 -3.71
N LEU A 305 -2.16 5.88 -4.10
CA LEU A 305 -2.39 6.20 -5.52
C LEU A 305 -1.08 6.55 -6.24
N GLY A 306 -0.27 7.43 -5.68
CA GLY A 306 1.02 7.81 -6.27
C GLY A 306 1.95 6.61 -6.42
N VAL A 307 2.04 5.77 -5.38
CA VAL A 307 2.80 4.51 -5.43
C VAL A 307 2.27 3.62 -6.55
N TRP A 308 0.96 3.45 -6.67
CA TRP A 308 0.34 2.61 -7.70
C TRP A 308 0.54 3.13 -9.13
N LEU A 309 0.51 4.45 -9.33
CA LEU A 309 0.75 5.10 -10.61
C LEU A 309 2.21 4.97 -11.09
N VAL A 310 3.17 4.72 -10.20
CA VAL A 310 4.60 4.57 -10.54
C VAL A 310 5.05 3.12 -10.54
N HIS A 311 4.55 2.31 -9.61
CA HIS A 311 5.05 0.95 -9.35
C HIS A 311 4.02 -0.14 -9.62
N GLY A 312 2.73 0.19 -9.69
CA GLY A 312 1.66 -0.78 -9.89
C GLY A 312 1.28 -0.97 -11.36
N ALA A 313 0.21 -1.72 -11.60
CA ALA A 313 -0.30 -2.01 -12.94
C ALA A 313 -0.79 -0.75 -13.69
N ALA A 314 -1.00 0.37 -12.99
CA ALA A 314 -1.32 1.65 -13.61
C ALA A 314 -0.12 2.33 -14.27
N SER A 315 1.12 2.00 -13.90
CA SER A 315 2.33 2.66 -14.40
C SER A 315 2.55 2.52 -15.91
N VAL A 316 2.07 1.42 -16.49
CA VAL A 316 2.17 1.13 -17.93
C VAL A 316 1.02 1.73 -18.75
N ARG A 317 0.01 2.32 -18.11
CA ARG A 317 -1.13 2.94 -18.81
C ARG A 317 -0.72 4.30 -19.39
N PRO A 318 -1.13 4.64 -20.63
CA PRO A 318 -0.84 5.94 -21.22
C PRO A 318 -1.46 7.05 -20.36
N GLY A 319 -0.69 8.11 -20.09
CA GLY A 319 -1.15 9.24 -19.26
C GLY A 319 -1.00 9.06 -17.75
N ALA A 320 -0.49 7.92 -17.24
CA ALA A 320 -0.28 7.71 -15.80
C ALA A 320 0.57 8.81 -15.14
N ARG A 321 1.64 9.25 -15.82
CA ARG A 321 2.50 10.36 -15.35
C ARG A 321 1.78 11.70 -15.30
N ALA A 322 0.83 11.95 -16.21
CA ALA A 322 0.04 13.19 -16.21
C ALA A 322 -0.95 13.19 -15.03
N VAL A 323 -1.60 12.06 -14.76
CA VAL A 323 -2.47 11.89 -13.58
C VAL A 323 -1.68 12.06 -12.28
N LEU A 324 -0.47 11.48 -12.21
CA LEU A 324 0.43 11.69 -11.07
C LEU A 324 0.79 13.17 -10.91
N GLY A 325 1.20 13.84 -11.99
CA GLY A 325 1.53 15.26 -11.97
C GLY A 325 0.36 16.14 -11.51
N MET A 326 -0.86 15.85 -11.96
CA MET A 326 -2.07 16.53 -11.49
C MET A 326 -2.25 16.39 -9.97
N TRP A 327 -2.12 15.17 -9.42
CA TRP A 327 -2.26 14.96 -7.97
C TRP A 327 -1.11 15.60 -7.17
N VAL A 328 0.11 15.59 -7.69
CA VAL A 328 1.23 16.31 -7.08
C VAL A 328 0.94 17.81 -7.01
N VAL A 329 0.35 18.40 -8.05
CA VAL A 329 -0.06 19.81 -8.04
C VAL A 329 -1.20 20.05 -7.05
N VAL A 330 -2.30 19.29 -7.13
CA VAL A 330 -3.49 19.49 -6.29
C VAL A 330 -3.16 19.32 -4.80
N ALA A 331 -2.46 18.24 -4.44
CA ALA A 331 -2.16 17.91 -3.05
C ALA A 331 -0.86 18.55 -2.52
N GLY A 332 0.09 18.86 -3.40
CA GLY A 332 1.36 19.50 -3.03
C GLY A 332 1.22 21.00 -2.86
N LEU A 333 0.45 21.68 -3.74
CA LEU A 333 0.15 23.11 -3.54
C LEU A 333 -0.82 23.33 -2.37
N GLY A 334 -1.64 22.32 -2.03
CA GLY A 334 -2.66 22.43 -1.01
C GLY A 334 -3.72 23.46 -1.37
N ILE A 335 -4.39 23.29 -2.52
CA ILE A 335 -5.36 24.27 -3.05
C ILE A 335 -6.42 24.65 -1.99
N PRO A 336 -7.08 23.70 -1.28
CA PRO A 336 -7.98 24.04 -0.18
C PRO A 336 -7.33 24.83 0.95
N TRP A 337 -6.09 24.49 1.35
CA TRP A 337 -5.35 25.24 2.35
C TRP A 337 -5.06 26.69 1.91
N VAL A 338 -4.62 26.90 0.67
CA VAL A 338 -4.42 28.25 0.12
C VAL A 338 -5.72 29.05 0.13
N LEU A 339 -6.82 28.45 -0.32
CA LEU A 339 -8.14 29.08 -0.26
C LEU A 339 -8.56 29.42 1.17
N ARG A 340 -8.36 28.51 2.13
CA ARG A 340 -8.67 28.75 3.54
C ARG A 340 -7.88 29.94 4.07
N VAL A 341 -6.57 29.99 3.81
CA VAL A 341 -5.70 31.10 4.22
C VAL A 341 -6.14 32.42 3.58
N MET A 342 -6.53 32.42 2.30
CA MET A 342 -7.05 33.61 1.63
C MET A 342 -8.38 34.08 2.22
N ILE A 343 -9.28 33.17 2.58
CA ILE A 343 -10.56 33.50 3.21
C ILE A 343 -10.35 34.05 4.63
N GLU A 344 -9.38 33.50 5.37
CA GLU A 344 -9.12 33.84 6.78
C GLU A 344 -8.32 35.14 6.92
N TYR A 345 -7.31 35.37 6.07
CA TYR A 345 -6.35 36.48 6.22
C TYR A 345 -6.30 37.44 5.02
N GLY A 346 -6.99 37.14 3.93
CA GLY A 346 -6.92 37.88 2.66
C GLY A 346 -8.28 38.40 2.17
N PRO A 347 -8.33 38.92 0.94
CA PRO A 347 -9.59 39.27 0.31
C PRO A 347 -10.38 37.99 -0.01
N VAL A 348 -11.62 37.92 0.50
CA VAL A 348 -12.52 36.79 0.23
C VAL A 348 -12.68 36.63 -1.29
N PRO A 349 -12.32 35.47 -1.87
CA PRO A 349 -12.44 35.26 -3.30
C PRO A 349 -13.92 35.27 -3.73
N PRO A 350 -14.22 35.61 -4.99
CA PRO A 350 -15.57 35.46 -5.52
C PRO A 350 -16.08 34.02 -5.33
N ALA A 351 -17.37 33.86 -5.02
CA ALA A 351 -17.95 32.54 -4.74
C ALA A 351 -17.70 31.50 -5.86
N ALA A 352 -17.69 31.94 -7.12
CA ALA A 352 -17.35 31.07 -8.25
C ALA A 352 -15.90 30.56 -8.21
N VAL A 353 -14.95 31.42 -7.81
CA VAL A 353 -13.53 31.05 -7.65
C VAL A 353 -13.38 30.06 -6.50
N GLU A 354 -14.03 30.34 -5.35
CA GLU A 354 -14.05 29.42 -4.21
C GLU A 354 -14.65 28.05 -4.60
N ALA A 355 -15.76 28.03 -5.34
CA ALA A 355 -16.41 26.80 -5.77
C ALA A 355 -15.53 25.99 -6.75
N ILE A 356 -14.92 26.64 -7.75
CA ILE A 356 -14.07 25.97 -8.75
C ILE A 356 -12.82 25.37 -8.11
N PHE A 357 -12.04 26.18 -7.38
CA PHE A 357 -10.80 25.69 -6.76
C PHE A 357 -11.07 24.81 -5.54
N GLY A 358 -12.15 25.07 -4.80
CA GLY A 358 -12.63 24.22 -3.71
C GLY A 358 -13.22 22.89 -4.19
N ALA A 359 -13.34 22.66 -5.49
CA ALA A 359 -13.72 21.37 -6.08
C ALA A 359 -12.52 20.58 -6.63
N ALA A 360 -11.28 21.05 -6.41
CA ALA A 360 -10.09 20.47 -7.02
C ALA A 360 -9.93 18.96 -6.76
N TRP A 361 -10.21 18.47 -5.54
CA TRP A 361 -10.04 17.05 -5.22
C TRP A 361 -11.12 16.16 -5.84
N PRO A 362 -12.43 16.48 -5.76
CA PRO A 362 -13.46 15.76 -6.50
C PRO A 362 -13.24 15.77 -8.01
N VAL A 363 -12.86 16.92 -8.60
CA VAL A 363 -12.57 17.01 -10.04
C VAL A 363 -11.39 16.12 -10.40
N ALA A 364 -10.27 16.20 -9.68
CA ALA A 364 -9.11 15.32 -9.88
C ALA A 364 -9.48 13.83 -9.76
N THR A 365 -10.41 13.50 -8.86
CA THR A 365 -10.94 12.14 -8.70
C THR A 365 -11.72 11.71 -9.92
N PHE A 366 -12.68 12.50 -10.41
CA PHE A 366 -13.43 12.17 -11.62
C PHE A 366 -12.53 12.08 -12.86
N VAL A 367 -11.52 12.95 -12.98
CA VAL A 367 -10.50 12.85 -14.04
C VAL A 367 -9.73 11.53 -13.93
N THR A 368 -9.31 11.13 -12.73
CA THR A 368 -8.61 9.86 -12.49
C THR A 368 -9.49 8.65 -12.85
N LEU A 369 -10.76 8.65 -12.42
CA LEU A 369 -11.70 7.57 -12.74
C LEU A 369 -12.00 7.52 -14.25
N GLY A 370 -12.23 8.68 -14.88
CA GLY A 370 -12.42 8.78 -16.33
C GLY A 370 -11.21 8.30 -17.12
N TRP A 371 -10.00 8.63 -16.67
CA TRP A 371 -8.75 8.13 -17.23
C TRP A 371 -8.65 6.59 -17.14
N LEU A 372 -9.00 5.99 -16.00
CA LEU A 372 -9.02 4.53 -15.85
C LEU A 372 -10.01 3.86 -16.82
N ILE A 373 -11.15 4.50 -17.05
CA ILE A 373 -12.16 4.01 -18.00
C ILE A 373 -11.64 4.11 -19.43
N ALA A 374 -11.05 5.25 -19.80
CA ALA A 374 -10.57 5.51 -21.16
C ALA A 374 -9.32 4.69 -21.54
N THR A 375 -8.46 4.37 -20.58
CA THR A 375 -7.20 3.64 -20.79
C THR A 375 -7.29 2.17 -20.37
N ARG A 376 -8.50 1.62 -20.47
CA ARG A 376 -8.80 0.24 -20.08
C ARG A 376 -7.83 -0.73 -20.75
N ALA A 377 -7.04 -1.41 -19.94
CA ALA A 377 -6.20 -2.51 -20.42
C ALA A 377 -7.12 -3.63 -20.92
N HIS A 378 -6.85 -4.18 -22.12
CA HIS A 378 -7.50 -5.39 -22.58
C HIS A 378 -7.21 -6.50 -21.56
N ARG A 379 -8.26 -7.06 -20.94
CA ARG A 379 -8.13 -8.30 -20.20
C ARG A 379 -7.83 -9.39 -21.22
N THR A 380 -6.56 -9.79 -21.34
CA THR A 380 -6.26 -11.10 -21.91
C THR A 380 -7.01 -12.17 -21.08
N PRO A 381 -7.59 -13.21 -21.71
CA PRO A 381 -8.41 -14.21 -21.02
C PRO A 381 -7.68 -14.94 -19.88
N THR A 382 -6.35 -14.95 -19.92
CA THR A 382 -5.49 -15.28 -18.78
C THR A 382 -5.58 -14.16 -17.75
N SER A 383 -6.60 -14.23 -16.89
CA SER A 383 -6.82 -13.26 -15.81
C SER A 383 -5.52 -13.05 -15.02
N PRO A 384 -4.87 -11.87 -15.09
CA PRO A 384 -3.74 -11.60 -14.21
C PRO A 384 -4.23 -11.75 -12.75
N ALA A 385 -3.42 -12.38 -11.91
CA ALA A 385 -3.77 -12.63 -10.53
C ALA A 385 -4.09 -11.29 -9.83
N LEU A 386 -5.21 -11.26 -9.09
CA LEU A 386 -5.69 -10.08 -8.34
C LEU A 386 -4.60 -9.50 -7.43
N PHE A 387 -3.75 -10.39 -6.92
CA PHE A 387 -2.52 -10.04 -6.24
C PHE A 387 -1.35 -10.46 -7.14
N PRO A 388 -0.33 -9.62 -7.32
CA PRO A 388 0.91 -10.08 -7.94
C PRO A 388 1.43 -11.27 -7.15
N ASP A 389 1.99 -12.26 -7.86
CA ASP A 389 2.51 -13.47 -7.25
C ASP A 389 3.65 -13.08 -6.30
N THR A 390 3.39 -13.20 -5.00
CA THR A 390 4.39 -12.94 -3.95
C THR A 390 4.90 -14.23 -3.35
N ARG A 391 4.91 -15.33 -4.12
CA ARG A 391 5.79 -16.44 -3.80
C ARG A 391 7.19 -15.89 -3.50
N PRO A 392 7.91 -16.41 -2.49
CA PRO A 392 9.30 -16.04 -2.27
C PRO A 392 9.99 -16.11 -3.63
N ALA A 393 10.65 -15.02 -4.06
CA ALA A 393 11.16 -14.94 -5.42
C ALA A 393 12.09 -16.15 -5.64
N ASP A 394 11.73 -16.96 -6.63
CA ASP A 394 12.48 -18.15 -6.97
C ASP A 394 13.74 -17.71 -7.72
N VAL A 395 14.84 -18.39 -7.45
CA VAL A 395 16.09 -18.28 -8.21
C VAL A 395 16.29 -19.62 -8.87
N VAL A 396 16.66 -19.62 -10.14
CA VAL A 396 16.97 -20.83 -10.90
C VAL A 396 18.45 -20.89 -11.20
N ALA A 397 19.03 -22.08 -11.15
CA ALA A 397 20.42 -22.34 -11.48
C ALA A 397 20.54 -23.50 -12.47
N ALA A 398 21.43 -23.38 -13.45
CA ALA A 398 21.60 -24.33 -14.53
C ALA A 398 22.82 -25.23 -14.31
N ALA A 399 22.58 -26.53 -14.13
CA ALA A 399 23.61 -27.55 -14.27
C ALA A 399 23.78 -27.89 -15.76
N ILE A 400 24.55 -27.06 -16.47
CA ILE A 400 24.85 -27.25 -17.90
C ILE A 400 25.90 -28.34 -18.03
N ILE A 401 25.52 -29.45 -18.67
CA ILE A 401 26.39 -30.61 -18.85
C ILE A 401 26.59 -30.85 -20.34
N ASP A 402 27.86 -30.92 -20.74
CA ASP A 402 28.29 -31.23 -22.11
C ASP A 402 29.55 -32.10 -22.06
N ASP A 403 29.60 -33.14 -22.90
CA ASP A 403 30.72 -34.12 -22.95
C ASP A 403 31.19 -34.62 -21.57
N GLY A 404 30.24 -34.96 -20.69
CA GLY A 404 30.53 -35.47 -19.34
C GLY A 404 31.17 -34.45 -18.38
N ARG A 405 31.13 -33.16 -18.72
CA ARG A 405 31.63 -32.06 -17.88
C ARG A 405 30.51 -31.10 -17.49
N LEU A 406 30.60 -30.56 -16.29
CA LEU A 406 29.71 -29.52 -15.76
C LEU A 406 30.33 -28.14 -15.95
N LEU A 407 29.54 -27.16 -16.39
CA LEU A 407 29.96 -25.77 -16.40
C LEU A 407 29.73 -25.11 -15.03
N LEU A 408 30.79 -24.51 -14.49
CA LEU A 408 30.72 -23.61 -13.34
C LEU A 408 31.03 -22.17 -13.78
N ALA A 409 30.44 -21.20 -13.10
CA ALA A 409 30.69 -19.78 -13.31
C ALA A 409 31.22 -19.11 -12.03
N GLN A 410 32.20 -18.22 -12.16
CA GLN A 410 32.83 -17.55 -11.03
C GLN A 410 32.18 -16.19 -10.77
N ARG A 411 31.56 -16.00 -9.61
CA ARG A 411 30.81 -14.78 -9.26
C ARG A 411 31.69 -13.53 -9.28
N SER A 412 31.18 -12.47 -9.90
CA SER A 412 31.77 -11.12 -9.84
C SER A 412 31.28 -10.28 -8.66
N ARG A 413 30.09 -10.59 -8.11
CA ARG A 413 29.41 -9.84 -7.05
C ARG A 413 28.39 -10.71 -6.28
N PRO A 414 27.98 -10.34 -5.05
CA PRO A 414 28.48 -9.25 -4.21
C PRO A 414 29.84 -9.60 -3.56
N ALA A 415 30.47 -8.65 -2.86
CA ALA A 415 31.85 -8.79 -2.35
C ALA A 415 32.07 -10.00 -1.43
N GLU A 416 31.03 -10.46 -0.72
CA GLU A 416 31.12 -11.63 0.17
C GLU A 416 31.20 -12.97 -0.60
N LEU A 417 30.79 -12.97 -1.87
CA LEU A 417 30.75 -14.16 -2.73
C LEU A 417 31.61 -14.02 -4.00
N ALA A 418 32.18 -12.83 -4.25
CA ALA A 418 33.03 -12.59 -5.40
C ALA A 418 34.25 -13.54 -5.40
N GLY A 419 34.54 -14.13 -6.55
CA GLY A 419 35.60 -15.14 -6.70
C GLY A 419 35.16 -16.58 -6.39
N LYS A 420 33.94 -16.81 -5.86
CA LYS A 420 33.41 -18.17 -5.66
C LYS A 420 32.72 -18.70 -6.91
N TRP A 421 32.74 -20.02 -7.05
CA TRP A 421 32.11 -20.77 -8.14
C TRP A 421 30.68 -21.17 -7.80
N GLU A 422 29.81 -21.14 -8.78
CA GLU A 422 28.39 -21.54 -8.68
C GLU A 422 27.86 -22.12 -9.99
N LEU A 423 26.64 -22.66 -9.92
CA LEU A 423 25.83 -22.89 -11.11
C LEU A 423 25.28 -21.54 -11.62
N PRO A 424 25.44 -21.20 -12.91
CA PRO A 424 24.95 -19.94 -13.48
C PRO A 424 23.42 -19.87 -13.47
N GLY A 425 22.86 -18.67 -13.38
CA GLY A 425 21.43 -18.46 -13.33
C GLY A 425 21.02 -17.24 -12.50
N GLY A 426 19.71 -17.03 -12.37
CA GLY A 426 19.20 -15.81 -11.78
C GLY A 426 17.75 -15.89 -11.33
N ARG A 427 17.15 -14.72 -11.10
CA ARG A 427 15.82 -14.63 -10.49
C ARG A 427 14.76 -14.92 -11.54
N VAL A 428 13.72 -15.64 -11.11
CA VAL A 428 12.51 -15.82 -11.89
C VAL A 428 11.70 -14.52 -11.86
N GLU A 429 11.41 -13.97 -13.04
CA GLU A 429 10.58 -12.76 -13.16
C GLU A 429 9.09 -13.07 -12.98
N SER A 430 8.29 -12.02 -12.73
CA SER A 430 6.85 -12.19 -12.50
C SER A 430 6.14 -12.67 -13.77
N GLY A 431 5.53 -13.86 -13.70
CA GLY A 431 4.83 -14.48 -14.82
C GLY A 431 5.72 -15.37 -15.70
N GLU A 432 7.01 -15.47 -15.39
CA GLU A 432 7.99 -16.33 -16.05
C GLU A 432 7.98 -17.73 -15.42
N SER A 433 8.06 -18.78 -16.23
CA SER A 433 8.30 -20.15 -15.74
C SER A 433 9.78 -20.37 -15.40
N HIS A 434 10.09 -21.36 -14.56
CA HIS A 434 11.50 -21.66 -14.21
C HIS A 434 12.35 -21.99 -15.45
N ALA A 435 11.77 -22.65 -16.45
CA ALA A 435 12.46 -22.98 -17.69
C ALA A 435 12.76 -21.72 -18.53
N GLU A 436 11.79 -20.81 -18.65
CA GLU A 436 11.98 -19.53 -19.37
C GLU A 436 13.03 -18.67 -18.67
N ALA A 437 12.97 -18.55 -17.34
CA ALA A 437 13.95 -17.83 -16.55
C ALA A 437 15.35 -18.39 -16.74
N LEU A 438 15.50 -19.71 -16.67
CA LEU A 438 16.79 -20.37 -16.83
C LEU A 438 17.38 -20.13 -18.23
N THR A 439 16.58 -20.29 -19.29
CA THR A 439 17.05 -20.01 -20.66
C THR A 439 17.42 -18.54 -20.86
N ARG A 440 16.63 -17.59 -20.30
CA ARG A 440 16.94 -16.15 -20.37
C ARG A 440 18.25 -15.81 -19.66
N GLU A 441 18.40 -16.24 -18.41
CA GLU A 441 19.58 -15.95 -17.60
C GLU A 441 20.85 -16.52 -18.25
N ILE A 442 20.82 -17.76 -18.74
CA ILE A 442 21.99 -18.35 -19.42
C ILE A 442 22.34 -17.62 -20.72
N ARG A 443 21.36 -17.12 -21.47
CA ARG A 443 21.62 -16.28 -22.64
C ARG A 443 22.31 -14.98 -22.25
N GLU A 444 21.86 -14.33 -21.19
CA GLU A 444 22.37 -13.04 -20.71
C GLU A 444 23.77 -13.18 -20.08
N GLU A 445 23.95 -14.17 -19.21
CA GLU A 445 25.19 -14.34 -18.44
C GLU A 445 26.30 -15.05 -19.22
N LEU A 446 25.93 -15.92 -20.16
CA LEU A 446 26.86 -16.82 -20.85
C LEU A 446 26.85 -16.74 -22.38
N GLY A 447 25.86 -16.08 -22.98
CA GLY A 447 25.73 -16.02 -24.44
C GLY A 447 25.39 -17.36 -25.11
N ALA A 448 24.81 -18.29 -24.35
CA ALA A 448 24.49 -19.64 -24.79
C ALA A 448 22.98 -19.92 -24.74
N GLU A 449 22.51 -20.83 -25.60
CA GLU A 449 21.13 -21.33 -25.58
C GLU A 449 21.07 -22.70 -24.91
N VAL A 450 20.17 -22.84 -23.93
CA VAL A 450 19.98 -24.09 -23.19
C VAL A 450 18.51 -24.49 -23.12
N GLU A 451 18.28 -25.78 -23.01
CA GLU A 451 16.98 -26.38 -22.68
C GLU A 451 16.99 -26.89 -21.25
N ALA A 452 16.05 -26.39 -20.43
CA ALA A 452 15.88 -26.85 -19.05
C ALA A 452 15.27 -28.26 -19.00
N GLY A 453 15.91 -29.14 -18.23
CA GLY A 453 15.51 -30.54 -18.01
C GLY A 453 15.01 -30.78 -16.58
N GLU A 454 15.40 -31.93 -16.02
CA GLU A 454 14.96 -32.35 -14.69
C GLU A 454 15.61 -31.55 -13.55
N ARG A 455 14.93 -31.47 -12.41
CA ARG A 455 15.43 -30.76 -11.22
C ARG A 455 16.58 -31.54 -10.57
N VAL A 456 17.64 -30.83 -10.22
CA VAL A 456 18.78 -31.38 -9.47
C VAL A 456 18.54 -31.19 -7.98
N GLY A 457 18.40 -32.31 -7.26
CA GLY A 457 18.30 -32.30 -5.80
C GLY A 457 17.05 -31.58 -5.23
N ALA A 458 17.17 -31.18 -3.97
CA ALA A 458 16.16 -30.41 -3.25
C ALA A 458 16.38 -28.90 -3.44
N GLN A 459 15.30 -28.12 -3.30
CA GLN A 459 15.39 -26.66 -3.27
C GLN A 459 16.14 -26.18 -2.03
N VAL A 460 16.89 -25.09 -2.17
CA VAL A 460 17.70 -24.51 -1.09
C VAL A 460 17.07 -23.19 -0.64
N SER A 461 16.86 -23.03 0.67
CA SER A 461 16.34 -21.76 1.22
C SER A 461 17.47 -20.79 1.48
N LEU A 462 17.43 -19.62 0.84
CA LEU A 462 18.46 -18.60 0.98
C LEU A 462 18.15 -17.66 2.17
N ALA A 463 19.20 -17.12 2.79
CA ALA A 463 19.08 -16.25 3.97
C ALA A 463 18.30 -14.94 3.71
N ASN A 464 18.20 -14.53 2.44
CA ASN A 464 17.43 -13.37 2.00
C ASN A 464 15.94 -13.68 1.71
N GLY A 465 15.48 -14.90 2.05
CA GLY A 465 14.10 -15.34 1.87
C GLY A 465 13.74 -15.81 0.46
N LEU A 466 14.74 -15.94 -0.44
CA LEU A 466 14.57 -16.53 -1.77
C LEU A 466 14.65 -18.06 -1.69
N THR A 467 14.05 -18.75 -2.67
CA THR A 467 14.17 -20.21 -2.83
C THR A 467 14.94 -20.51 -4.10
N LEU A 468 16.03 -21.26 -3.98
CA LEU A 468 16.93 -21.58 -5.08
C LEU A 468 16.62 -23.00 -5.61
N HIS A 469 16.48 -23.13 -6.93
CA HIS A 469 16.16 -24.38 -7.64
C HIS A 469 17.20 -24.67 -8.72
N ALA A 470 17.87 -25.82 -8.66
CA ALA A 470 18.76 -26.25 -9.74
C ALA A 470 18.05 -27.14 -10.76
N TYR A 471 18.35 -26.96 -12.04
CA TYR A 471 17.87 -27.79 -13.13
C TYR A 471 19.03 -28.27 -14.00
N ARG A 472 18.98 -29.52 -14.46
CA ARG A 472 19.86 -29.99 -15.53
C ARG A 472 19.54 -29.19 -16.78
N ALA A 473 20.56 -28.77 -17.51
CA ALA A 473 20.38 -27.98 -18.72
C ALA A 473 21.19 -28.60 -19.86
N ARG A 474 20.55 -28.77 -21.02
CA ARG A 474 21.22 -29.25 -22.24
C ARG A 474 21.63 -28.04 -23.08
N LEU A 475 22.91 -27.97 -23.44
CA LEU A 475 23.42 -26.96 -24.36
C LEU A 475 22.87 -27.22 -25.77
N LEU A 476 22.16 -26.24 -26.34
CA LEU A 476 21.59 -26.34 -27.69
C LEU A 476 22.49 -25.65 -28.72
N SER A 477 23.02 -24.46 -28.39
CA SER A 477 23.91 -23.70 -29.26
C SER A 477 24.69 -22.62 -28.48
N GLY A 478 25.78 -22.14 -29.07
CA GLY A 478 26.66 -21.14 -28.47
C GLY A 478 27.81 -21.77 -27.66
N THR A 479 28.88 -20.99 -27.45
CA THR A 479 29.99 -21.36 -26.58
C THR A 479 29.89 -20.52 -25.31
N PRO A 480 29.60 -21.10 -24.13
CA PRO A 480 29.49 -20.34 -22.90
C PRO A 480 30.74 -19.51 -22.61
N ALA A 481 30.55 -18.21 -22.33
CA ALA A 481 31.62 -17.27 -22.00
C ALA A 481 31.22 -16.41 -20.79
N ALA A 482 32.18 -15.93 -20.00
CA ALA A 482 31.89 -15.10 -18.83
C ALA A 482 31.47 -13.67 -19.25
N LEU A 483 30.17 -13.41 -19.48
CA LEU A 483 29.68 -12.07 -19.83
C LEU A 483 29.42 -11.20 -18.58
N GLU A 484 28.84 -11.80 -17.53
CA GLU A 484 28.62 -11.16 -16.23
C GLU A 484 29.47 -11.74 -15.08
N HIS A 485 30.13 -12.86 -15.36
CA HIS A 485 30.99 -13.59 -14.43
C HIS A 485 32.46 -13.17 -14.57
N LEU A 486 33.28 -13.52 -13.59
CA LEU A 486 34.74 -13.31 -13.68
C LEU A 486 35.39 -14.35 -14.58
N ASP A 487 34.91 -15.59 -14.53
CA ASP A 487 35.44 -16.72 -15.29
C ASP A 487 34.38 -17.82 -15.42
N VAL A 488 34.58 -18.75 -16.35
CA VAL A 488 33.78 -19.97 -16.53
C VAL A 488 34.69 -21.17 -16.70
N ARG A 489 34.33 -22.30 -16.08
CA ARG A 489 35.17 -23.51 -16.11
C ARG A 489 34.32 -24.76 -16.28
N TRP A 490 34.74 -25.60 -17.22
CA TRP A 490 34.24 -26.97 -17.33
C TRP A 490 34.99 -27.88 -16.37
N VAL A 491 34.26 -28.61 -15.53
CA VAL A 491 34.80 -29.54 -14.54
C VAL A 491 34.24 -30.95 -14.73
N SER A 492 35.11 -31.95 -14.65
CA SER A 492 34.74 -33.36 -14.59
C SER A 492 34.21 -33.76 -13.21
N ALA A 493 33.62 -34.96 -13.09
CA ALA A 493 33.19 -35.50 -11.80
C ALA A 493 34.37 -35.64 -10.80
N GLU A 494 35.58 -35.97 -11.25
CA GLU A 494 36.76 -36.08 -10.39
C GLU A 494 37.24 -34.70 -9.90
N GLU A 495 37.28 -33.72 -10.79
CA GLU A 495 37.60 -32.33 -10.43
C GLU A 495 36.55 -31.74 -9.48
N LEU A 496 35.26 -32.03 -9.69
CA LEU A 496 34.19 -31.54 -8.81
C LEU A 496 34.27 -32.14 -7.41
N ARG A 497 34.66 -33.42 -7.27
CA ARG A 497 34.87 -34.07 -5.95
C ARG A 497 36.07 -33.51 -5.19
N THR A 498 37.09 -33.05 -5.92
CA THR A 498 38.33 -32.50 -5.35
C THR A 498 38.31 -30.98 -5.26
N PHE A 499 37.22 -30.34 -5.70
CA PHE A 499 37.02 -28.90 -5.65
C PHE A 499 36.94 -28.43 -4.19
N ASP A 500 37.67 -27.37 -3.84
CA ASP A 500 37.58 -26.81 -2.49
C ASP A 500 36.19 -26.20 -2.30
N LEU A 501 35.39 -26.80 -1.41
CA LEU A 501 34.05 -26.30 -1.10
C LEU A 501 34.10 -24.86 -0.54
N ALA A 502 35.21 -24.41 0.04
CA ALA A 502 35.38 -23.01 0.45
C ALA A 502 35.22 -22.03 -0.73
N ASP A 503 35.65 -22.45 -1.92
CA ASP A 503 35.58 -21.72 -3.18
C ASP A 503 34.22 -21.87 -3.88
N VAL A 504 33.33 -22.72 -3.40
CA VAL A 504 31.95 -22.85 -3.91
C VAL A 504 31.01 -22.00 -3.07
N VAL A 505 30.04 -21.36 -3.73
CA VAL A 505 28.96 -20.61 -3.07
C VAL A 505 28.23 -21.54 -2.09
N PRO A 506 28.03 -21.14 -0.81
CA PRO A 506 27.45 -22.01 0.20
C PRO A 506 26.12 -22.67 -0.16
N ALA A 507 25.28 -22.00 -0.95
CA ALA A 507 23.97 -22.50 -1.36
C ALA A 507 24.08 -23.70 -2.35
N ASP A 508 25.14 -23.75 -3.15
CA ASP A 508 25.32 -24.73 -4.22
C ASP A 508 26.03 -26.00 -3.73
N ARG A 509 26.68 -25.93 -2.56
CA ARG A 509 27.42 -27.06 -1.96
C ARG A 509 26.55 -28.29 -1.72
N ASP A 510 25.28 -28.06 -1.40
CA ASP A 510 24.29 -29.11 -1.11
C ASP A 510 23.98 -29.99 -2.33
N TRP A 511 24.29 -29.52 -3.55
CA TRP A 511 24.05 -30.24 -4.79
C TRP A 511 25.27 -30.97 -5.33
N VAL A 512 26.47 -30.73 -4.79
CA VAL A 512 27.72 -31.35 -5.27
C VAL A 512 27.62 -32.89 -5.34
N PRO A 513 27.08 -33.60 -4.33
CA PRO A 513 26.92 -35.06 -4.41
C PRO A 513 26.03 -35.51 -5.57
N GLN A 514 24.93 -34.80 -5.82
CA GLN A 514 23.97 -35.12 -6.89
C GLN A 514 24.55 -34.80 -8.26
N LEU A 515 25.28 -33.68 -8.38
CA LEU A 515 25.97 -33.30 -9.62
C LEU A 515 27.05 -34.33 -9.99
N CYS A 516 27.84 -34.80 -9.03
CA CYS A 516 28.81 -35.88 -9.25
C CYS A 516 28.13 -37.17 -9.75
N ALA A 517 26.98 -37.55 -9.18
CA ALA A 517 26.24 -38.73 -9.61
C ALA A 517 25.70 -38.58 -11.05
N ILE A 518 25.18 -37.40 -11.41
CA ILE A 518 24.71 -37.12 -12.78
C ILE A 518 25.87 -37.23 -13.79
N LEU A 519 27.04 -36.67 -13.45
CA LEU A 519 28.22 -36.73 -14.32
C LEU A 519 28.76 -38.16 -14.51
N ASP A 520 28.74 -38.99 -13.46
CA ASP A 520 29.14 -40.40 -13.55
C ASP A 520 28.20 -41.21 -14.44
N ASP A 521 26.90 -40.94 -14.37
CA ASP A 521 25.90 -41.65 -15.19
C ASP A 521 26.01 -41.25 -16.67
N ASP A 522 26.24 -39.98 -16.98
CA ASP A 522 26.47 -39.53 -18.36
C ASP A 522 27.76 -40.12 -18.95
N ALA A 523 28.84 -40.22 -18.17
CA ALA A 523 30.08 -40.84 -18.61
C ALA A 523 29.89 -42.33 -19.00
N ARG A 524 29.06 -43.06 -18.24
CA ARG A 524 28.74 -44.47 -18.52
C ARG A 524 27.91 -44.65 -19.78
N VAL A 525 27.03 -43.70 -20.10
CA VAL A 525 26.21 -43.73 -21.33
C VAL A 525 27.08 -43.42 -22.55
N GLY A 526 28.07 -42.53 -22.42
CA GLY A 526 29.01 -42.18 -23.49
C GLY A 526 30.01 -43.29 -23.87
N GLU A 527 30.40 -44.16 -22.94
CA GLU A 527 31.28 -45.31 -23.23
C GLU A 527 30.56 -46.53 -23.83
N ALA A 528 29.22 -46.55 -23.82
CA ALA A 528 28.40 -47.68 -24.27
C ALA A 528 27.75 -47.49 -25.66
N GLY A 529 27.94 -46.34 -26.31
CA GLY A 529 27.47 -46.04 -27.67
C GLY A 529 28.63 -45.90 -28.65
#